data_AF-A0A5E8AG00-F1
#
_entry.id   AF-A0A5E8AG00-F1
#
_cell.length_a   1.000
_cell.length_b   1.000
_cell.length_c   1.000
_cell.angle_alpha   90.00
_cell.angle_beta   90.00
_cell.angle_gamma   90.00
#
_symmetry.space_group_name_H-M   'P 1'
#
loop_
_entity.id
_entity.type
_entity.pdbx_description
1 polymer ?
#
loop_
_entity_poly.entity_id
_entity_poly.type
_entity_poly.pdbx_seq_one_letter_code
_entity_poly.pdbx_strand_id
1 'polypeptide(L)'
;MSKKKERTIVWTTLVVSIVACILLGNFMGWDLVWWHILIVAFASQLLGKFIYVFSFGVNVNSVDFLTLRGAMQPFVLRFQLGVAQKVLMGEFDNYLGITETDLRHLIYNQTTKSMLSDLTLSDRSTRITYQHPNGNLEVTFFMSM
;
A
#
# COMPACT_ATOMS: atom_id res chain seq x y z
N MET A 1 7.78 0.50 0.13
CA MET A 1 7.47 -0.90 -0.29
C MET A 1 8.74 -1.71 -0.57
N SER A 2 8.78 -3.00 -0.22
CA SER A 2 9.96 -3.86 -0.45
C SER A 2 9.93 -4.49 -1.85
N LYS A 3 10.83 -4.04 -2.73
CA LYS A 3 10.98 -4.56 -4.11
C LYS A 3 11.20 -6.09 -4.17
N LYS A 4 11.83 -6.66 -3.14
CA LYS A 4 12.06 -8.11 -3.04
C LYS A 4 10.75 -8.88 -2.85
N LYS A 5 9.88 -8.42 -1.94
CA LYS A 5 8.58 -9.05 -1.66
C LYS A 5 7.64 -8.95 -2.85
N GLU A 6 7.57 -7.78 -3.48
CA GLU A 6 6.78 -7.57 -4.70
C GLU A 6 7.17 -8.57 -5.79
N ARG A 7 8.48 -8.67 -6.06
CA ARG A 7 9.02 -9.60 -7.06
C ARG A 7 8.63 -11.04 -6.75
N THR A 8 8.75 -11.49 -5.50
CA THR A 8 8.35 -12.84 -5.10
C THR A 8 6.89 -13.11 -5.42
N ILE A 9 5.96 -12.21 -5.06
CA ILE A 9 4.52 -12.42 -5.32
C ILE A 9 4.21 -12.45 -6.81
N VAL A 10 4.81 -11.57 -7.60
CA VAL A 10 4.62 -11.56 -9.06
C VAL A 10 5.08 -12.89 -9.68
N TRP A 11 6.25 -13.40 -9.29
CA TRP A 11 6.73 -14.69 -9.77
C TRP A 11 5.86 -15.86 -9.33
N THR A 12 5.43 -15.89 -8.06
CA THR A 12 4.52 -16.93 -7.57
C THR A 12 3.19 -16.91 -8.32
N THR A 13 2.62 -15.72 -8.56
CA THR A 13 1.37 -15.55 -9.32
C THR A 13 1.53 -16.06 -10.75
N LEU A 14 2.66 -15.79 -11.40
CA LEU A 14 2.98 -16.28 -12.74
C LEU A 14 3.04 -17.81 -12.79
N VAL A 15 3.80 -18.44 -11.88
CA VAL A 15 3.96 -19.91 -11.84
C VAL A 15 2.60 -20.58 -11.61
N VAL A 16 1.83 -20.09 -10.64
CA VAL A 16 0.49 -20.63 -10.34
C VAL A 16 -0.44 -20.47 -11.54
N SER A 17 -0.42 -19.32 -12.22
CA SER A 17 -1.28 -19.06 -13.38
C SER A 17 -0.92 -19.93 -14.57
N ILE A 18 0.37 -20.17 -14.84
CA ILE A 18 0.81 -21.09 -15.90
C ILE A 18 0.34 -22.52 -15.61
N VAL A 19 0.55 -23.00 -14.37
CA VAL A 19 0.11 -24.35 -13.97
C VAL A 19 -1.41 -24.48 -14.09
N ALA A 20 -2.17 -23.48 -13.62
CA ALA A 20 -3.63 -23.47 -13.74
C ALA A 20 -4.09 -23.49 -15.20
N CYS A 21 -3.46 -22.70 -16.08
CA CYS A 21 -3.77 -22.68 -17.50
C CYS A 21 -3.52 -24.03 -18.16
N ILE A 22 -2.39 -24.70 -17.88
CA ILE A 22 -2.09 -26.03 -18.43
C ILE A 22 -3.13 -27.06 -17.99
N LEU A 23 -3.49 -27.07 -16.70
CA LEU A 23 -4.50 -28.00 -16.17
C LEU A 23 -5.88 -27.74 -16.77
N LEU A 24 -6.30 -26.47 -16.87
CA LEU A 24 -7.57 -26.08 -17.48
C LEU A 24 -7.61 -26.40 -18.97
N GLY A 25 -6.51 -26.16 -19.70
CA GLY A 25 -6.42 -26.50 -21.11
C GLY A 25 -6.57 -28.01 -21.35
N ASN A 26 -5.90 -28.83 -20.54
CA ASN A 26 -6.04 -30.28 -20.60
C ASN A 26 -7.46 -30.75 -20.26
N PHE A 27 -8.10 -30.13 -19.25
CA PHE A 27 -9.46 -30.48 -18.84
C PHE A 27 -10.53 -30.07 -19.88
N MET A 28 -10.36 -28.91 -20.52
CA MET A 28 -11.31 -28.37 -21.50
C MET A 28 -11.00 -28.78 -22.95
N GLY A 29 -9.90 -29.50 -23.18
CA GLY A 29 -9.45 -29.88 -24.53
C GLY A 29 -8.96 -28.71 -25.38
N TRP A 30 -8.40 -27.67 -24.75
CA TRP A 30 -7.83 -26.53 -25.47
C TRP A 30 -6.43 -26.84 -25.98
N ASP A 31 -6.19 -26.61 -27.26
CA ASP A 31 -4.84 -26.63 -27.85
C ASP A 31 -4.06 -25.39 -27.41
N LEU A 32 -3.37 -25.49 -26.27
CA LEU A 32 -2.50 -24.45 -25.75
C LEU A 32 -1.24 -24.31 -26.59
N VAL A 33 -1.22 -23.31 -27.46
CA VAL A 33 -0.03 -22.91 -28.20
C VAL A 33 0.85 -21.98 -27.34
N TRP A 34 2.17 -22.04 -27.52
CA TRP A 34 3.16 -21.32 -26.70
C TRP A 34 2.88 -19.81 -26.51
N TRP A 35 2.27 -19.13 -27.49
CA TRP A 35 1.98 -17.70 -27.38
C TRP A 35 0.90 -17.37 -26.35
N HIS A 36 0.03 -18.32 -25.96
CA HIS A 36 -0.92 -18.14 -24.86
C HIS A 36 -0.19 -17.87 -23.54
N ILE A 37 1.01 -18.43 -23.36
CA ILE A 37 1.85 -18.20 -22.17
C ILE A 37 2.22 -16.72 -22.05
N LEU A 38 2.40 -16.00 -23.17
CA LEU A 38 2.68 -14.56 -23.14
C LEU A 38 1.51 -13.77 -22.58
N ILE A 39 0.29 -14.10 -22.99
CA ILE A 39 -0.94 -13.46 -22.49
C ILE A 39 -1.11 -13.75 -21.00
N VAL A 40 -0.95 -15.01 -20.60
CA VAL A 40 -0.99 -15.43 -19.19
C VAL A 40 0.07 -14.71 -18.40
N ALA A 41 1.28 -14.56 -18.92
CA ALA A 41 2.36 -13.87 -18.24
C ALA A 41 2.07 -12.39 -18.02
N PHE A 42 1.54 -11.71 -19.04
CA PHE A 42 1.13 -10.30 -18.93
C PHE A 42 0.01 -10.13 -17.91
N ALA A 43 -1.05 -10.94 -17.98
CA ALA A 43 -2.16 -10.91 -17.03
C ALA A 43 -1.69 -11.20 -15.59
N SER A 44 -0.80 -12.18 -15.42
CA SER A 44 -0.26 -12.57 -14.12
C SER A 44 0.59 -11.47 -13.49
N GLN A 45 1.33 -10.68 -14.29
CA GLN A 45 2.09 -9.55 -13.76
C GLN A 45 1.17 -8.46 -13.20
N LEU A 46 0.08 -8.14 -13.90
CA LEU A 46 -0.91 -7.19 -13.42
C LEU A 46 -1.60 -7.71 -12.16
N LEU A 47 -2.04 -8.97 -12.19
CA LEU A 47 -2.70 -9.61 -11.05
C LEU A 47 -1.78 -9.69 -9.82
N GLY A 48 -0.52 -10.07 -10.00
CA GLY A 48 0.45 -10.18 -8.92
C GLY A 48 0.78 -8.83 -8.26
N LYS A 49 0.91 -7.76 -9.07
CA LYS A 49 1.04 -6.40 -8.56
C LYS A 49 -0.21 -5.96 -7.80
N PHE A 50 -1.39 -6.24 -8.34
CA PHE A 50 -2.66 -5.96 -7.67
C PHE A 50 -2.74 -6.68 -6.32
N ILE A 51 -2.47 -7.99 -6.27
CA ILE A 51 -2.48 -8.79 -5.04
C ILE A 51 -1.48 -8.23 -4.02
N TYR A 52 -0.28 -7.84 -4.46
CA TYR A 52 0.72 -7.24 -3.58
C TYR A 52 0.23 -5.92 -2.97
N VAL A 53 -0.26 -4.99 -3.79
CA VAL A 53 -0.81 -3.71 -3.32
C VAL A 53 -2.02 -3.93 -2.42
N PHE A 54 -2.92 -4.83 -2.78
CA PHE A 54 -4.11 -5.14 -1.99
C PHE A 54 -3.76 -5.74 -0.62
N SER A 55 -2.77 -6.63 -0.56
CA SER A 55 -2.43 -7.36 0.68
C SER A 55 -1.51 -6.57 1.61
N PHE A 56 -0.60 -5.76 1.04
CA PHE A 56 0.47 -5.09 1.80
C PHE A 56 0.43 -3.56 1.73
N GLY A 57 -0.32 -2.99 0.79
CA GLY A 57 -0.48 -1.55 0.64
C GLY A 57 -1.46 -0.95 1.65
N VAL A 58 -1.50 0.37 1.63
CA VAL A 58 -2.44 1.19 2.38
C VAL A 58 -3.20 2.03 1.37
N ASN A 59 -4.51 1.87 1.29
CA ASN A 59 -5.31 2.71 0.39
C ASN A 59 -5.79 3.93 1.18
N VAL A 60 -5.30 5.12 0.83
CA VAL A 60 -5.64 6.35 1.54
C VAL A 60 -6.84 7.01 0.88
N ASN A 61 -7.94 7.13 1.63
CA ASN A 61 -9.17 7.76 1.14
C ASN A 61 -9.07 9.29 1.26
N SER A 62 -8.75 9.79 2.44
CA SER A 62 -8.59 11.22 2.70
C SER A 62 -7.55 11.49 3.80
N VAL A 63 -7.01 12.69 3.74
CA VAL A 63 -6.17 13.30 4.77
C VAL A 63 -6.76 14.67 5.00
N ASP A 64 -7.24 14.92 6.22
CA ASP A 64 -7.90 16.17 6.57
C ASP A 64 -7.02 16.88 7.62
N PHE A 65 -6.50 18.06 7.30
CA PHE A 65 -5.69 18.85 8.21
C PHE A 65 -6.58 19.54 9.25
N LEU A 66 -6.16 19.46 10.50
CA LEU A 66 -6.81 20.14 11.61
C LEU A 66 -6.13 21.50 11.87
N THR A 67 -6.70 22.29 12.78
CA THR A 67 -6.12 23.58 13.14
C THR A 67 -4.70 23.40 13.68
N LEU A 68 -3.75 24.18 13.14
CA LEU A 68 -2.35 24.20 13.57
C LEU A 68 -2.22 24.39 15.08
N ARG A 69 -1.33 23.59 15.69
CA ARG A 69 -0.98 23.69 17.11
C ARG A 69 0.50 24.01 17.24
N GLY A 70 0.83 25.31 17.23
CA GLY A 70 2.21 25.78 17.20
C GLY A 70 2.88 25.41 15.87
N ALA A 71 4.00 24.69 15.94
CA ALA A 71 4.71 24.17 14.75
C ALA A 71 4.13 22.84 14.22
N MET A 72 3.28 22.17 15.00
CA MET A 72 2.71 20.88 14.63
C MET A 72 1.41 21.05 13.84
N GLN A 73 1.33 20.32 12.73
CA GLN A 73 0.14 20.18 11.89
C GLN A 73 -0.54 18.84 12.23
N PRO A 74 -1.60 18.87 13.07
CA PRO A 74 -2.42 17.69 13.28
C PRO A 74 -3.26 17.37 12.04
N PHE A 75 -3.54 16.09 11.81
CA PHE A 75 -4.36 15.61 10.71
C PHE A 75 -5.13 14.33 11.08
N VAL A 76 -6.19 14.06 10.33
CA VAL A 76 -6.96 12.82 10.38
C VAL A 76 -6.73 12.06 9.08
N LEU A 77 -6.31 10.80 9.19
CA LEU A 77 -6.11 9.88 8.08
C LEU A 77 -7.26 8.88 8.02
N ARG A 78 -7.98 8.85 6.90
CA ARG A 78 -8.96 7.81 6.59
C ARG A 78 -8.39 6.89 5.52
N PHE A 79 -8.31 5.60 5.83
CA PHE A 79 -7.66 4.63 4.94
C PHE A 79 -8.31 3.26 5.02
N GLN A 80 -7.95 2.39 4.08
CA GLN A 80 -8.37 1.00 4.04
C GLN A 80 -7.16 0.07 4.13
N LEU A 81 -7.30 -0.96 4.96
CA LEU A 81 -6.37 -2.09 5.03
C LEU A 81 -7.07 -3.34 4.49
N GLY A 82 -6.90 -3.61 3.20
CA GLY A 82 -7.74 -4.58 2.49
C GLY A 82 -9.16 -4.03 2.37
N VAL A 83 -10.13 -4.66 3.04
CA VAL A 83 -11.56 -4.26 3.01
C VAL A 83 -11.97 -3.41 4.21
N ALA A 84 -11.19 -3.43 5.30
CA ALA A 84 -11.54 -2.72 6.53
C ALA A 84 -11.17 -1.23 6.42
N GLN A 85 -12.16 -0.36 6.60
CA GLN A 85 -11.95 1.07 6.78
C GLN A 85 -11.41 1.35 8.20
N LYS A 86 -10.41 2.23 8.28
CA LYS A 86 -9.75 2.65 9.51
C LYS A 86 -9.55 4.15 9.50
N VAL A 87 -9.52 4.71 10.71
CA VAL A 87 -9.23 6.12 10.96
C VAL A 87 -8.08 6.18 11.95
N LEU A 88 -7.08 6.99 11.65
CA LEU A 88 -5.98 7.31 12.55
C LEU A 88 -5.83 8.82 12.62
N MET A 89 -5.30 9.30 13.74
CA MET A 89 -4.83 10.67 13.85
C MET A 89 -3.32 10.67 13.72
N GLY A 90 -2.78 11.80 13.30
CA GLY A 90 -1.35 12.01 13.30
C GLY A 90 -1.00 13.47 13.39
N GLU A 91 0.28 13.73 13.58
CA GLU A 91 0.85 15.06 13.57
C GLU A 91 2.26 15.03 12.98
N PHE A 92 2.65 16.15 12.39
CA PHE A 92 3.99 16.37 11.84
C PHE A 92 4.35 17.85 11.92
N ASP A 93 5.65 18.16 11.87
CA ASP A 93 6.12 19.53 11.75
C ASP A 93 6.00 19.99 10.29
N ASN A 94 5.15 20.99 10.03
CA ASN A 94 4.89 21.46 8.66
C ASN A 94 5.85 22.56 8.19
N TYR A 95 7.12 22.52 8.61
CA TYR A 95 8.16 23.43 8.12
C TYR A 95 8.37 23.39 6.60
N LEU A 96 7.99 22.29 5.94
CA LEU A 96 8.10 22.10 4.49
C LEU A 96 6.92 22.63 3.67
N GLY A 97 5.84 23.09 4.32
CA GLY A 97 4.64 23.58 3.62
C GLY A 97 3.89 22.49 2.85
N ILE A 98 3.88 21.26 3.37
CA ILE A 98 3.20 20.10 2.80
C ILE A 98 1.69 20.30 2.84
N THR A 99 1.03 19.96 1.73
CA THR A 99 -0.43 19.97 1.63
C THR A 99 -1.03 18.61 2.00
N GLU A 100 -2.34 18.54 2.21
CA GLU A 100 -3.08 17.29 2.42
C GLU A 100 -2.84 16.29 1.27
N THR A 101 -2.78 16.80 0.04
CA THR A 101 -2.56 15.99 -1.16
C THR A 101 -1.16 15.38 -1.16
N ASP A 102 -0.15 16.17 -0.81
CA ASP A 102 1.24 15.71 -0.72
C ASP A 102 1.40 14.65 0.36
N LEU A 103 0.84 14.88 1.56
CA LEU A 103 0.89 13.92 2.65
C LEU A 103 0.17 12.61 2.27
N ARG A 104 -1.00 12.71 1.61
CA ARG A 104 -1.71 11.55 1.08
C ARG A 104 -0.84 10.73 0.14
N HIS A 105 -0.14 11.37 -0.79
CA HIS A 105 0.75 10.68 -1.73
C HIS A 105 1.95 10.04 -1.04
N LEU A 106 2.55 10.71 -0.06
CA LEU A 106 3.65 10.15 0.73
C LEU A 106 3.22 8.89 1.49
N ILE A 107 2.08 8.95 2.18
CA ILE A 107 1.53 7.82 2.94
C ILE A 107 1.21 6.67 1.99
N TYR A 108 0.48 6.94 0.89
CA TYR A 108 0.10 5.92 -0.09
C TYR A 108 1.32 5.20 -0.71
N ASN A 109 2.36 5.94 -1.07
CA ASN A 109 3.52 5.37 -1.77
C ASN A 109 4.52 4.67 -0.85
N GLN A 110 4.65 5.14 0.40
CA GLN A 110 5.75 4.73 1.27
C GLN A 110 5.31 3.89 2.46
N THR A 111 4.04 3.96 2.88
CA THR A 111 3.54 3.20 4.02
C THR A 111 3.06 1.80 3.61
N THR A 112 3.43 0.80 4.42
CA THR A 112 2.90 -0.57 4.29
C THR A 112 1.93 -0.87 5.41
N LYS A 113 1.01 -1.81 5.19
CA LYS A 113 0.04 -2.27 6.19
C LYS A 113 0.70 -2.64 7.52
N SER A 114 1.88 -3.26 7.50
CA SER A 114 2.63 -3.63 8.71
C SER A 114 3.12 -2.44 9.53
N MET A 115 3.33 -1.28 8.91
CA MET A 115 3.76 -0.07 9.63
C MET A 115 2.60 0.58 10.39
N LEU A 116 1.36 0.32 9.96
CA LEU A 116 0.14 0.84 10.59
C LEU A 116 -0.61 -0.21 11.42
N SER A 117 -0.34 -1.50 11.24
CA SER A 117 -1.04 -2.57 11.98
C SER A 117 -0.77 -2.50 13.48
N ASP A 118 0.44 -2.13 13.87
CA ASP A 118 0.87 -2.12 15.27
C ASP A 118 0.19 -0.98 16.06
N LEU A 119 -0.13 0.13 15.37
CA LEU A 119 -0.94 1.24 15.89
C LEU A 119 -2.39 0.85 16.16
N THR A 120 -2.95 -0.06 15.36
CA THR A 120 -4.34 -0.49 15.56
C THR A 120 -4.51 -1.52 16.67
N LEU A 121 -3.41 -2.10 17.16
CA LEU A 121 -3.38 -3.15 18.18
C LEU A 121 -2.87 -2.67 19.54
N SER A 122 -2.23 -1.50 19.61
CA SER A 122 -1.68 -0.93 20.83
C SER A 122 -1.92 0.58 20.88
N ASP A 123 -2.19 1.13 22.07
CA ASP A 123 -2.30 2.59 22.31
C ASP A 123 -0.96 3.34 22.15
N ARG A 124 -0.03 2.78 21.37
CA ARG A 124 1.30 3.33 21.17
C ARG A 124 1.30 4.18 19.92
N SER A 125 1.88 5.37 20.04
CA SER A 125 2.22 6.18 18.88
C SER A 125 3.30 5.50 18.05
N THR A 126 3.23 5.61 16.73
CA THR A 126 4.28 5.13 15.82
C THR A 126 4.77 6.29 14.98
N ARG A 127 6.08 6.47 14.97
CA ARG A 127 6.75 7.48 14.15
C ARG A 127 7.20 6.86 12.84
N ILE A 128 6.87 7.50 11.72
CA ILE A 128 7.28 7.09 10.38
C ILE A 128 7.98 8.28 9.72
N THR A 129 9.17 8.03 9.19
CA THR A 129 9.90 9.01 8.38
C THR A 129 9.58 8.80 6.91
N TYR A 130 9.07 9.84 6.27
CA TYR A 130 8.78 9.89 4.84
C TYR A 130 9.86 10.67 4.10
N GLN A 131 10.23 10.18 2.93
CA GLN A 131 11.14 10.88 2.03
C GLN A 131 10.33 11.82 1.13
N HIS A 132 10.47 13.13 1.34
CA HIS A 132 9.89 14.16 0.49
C HIS A 132 11.02 14.90 -0.27
N PRO A 133 10.78 15.40 -1.51
CA PRO A 133 11.82 16.08 -2.29
C PRO A 133 12.50 17.26 -1.56
N ASN A 134 11.75 17.94 -0.69
CA ASN A 134 12.24 19.10 0.06
C ASN A 134 12.87 18.74 1.42
N GLY A 135 12.91 17.45 1.79
CA GLY A 135 13.46 16.99 3.07
C GLY A 135 12.77 15.74 3.61
N ASN A 136 13.31 15.18 4.68
CA ASN A 136 12.65 14.08 5.37
C ASN A 136 11.53 14.62 6.26
N LEU A 137 10.34 14.05 6.14
CA LEU A 137 9.20 14.39 6.98
C LEU A 137 9.01 13.32 8.06
N GLU A 138 9.11 13.71 9.33
CA GLU A 138 8.74 12.81 10.43
C GLU A 138 7.27 13.01 10.79
N VAL A 139 6.50 11.93 10.70
CA VAL A 139 5.08 11.91 11.04
C VAL A 139 4.87 10.96 12.20
N THR A 140 4.17 11.42 13.22
CA THR A 140 3.76 10.60 14.35
C THR A 140 2.29 10.27 14.23
N PHE A 141 1.96 8.99 14.17
CA PHE A 141 0.59 8.49 14.15
C PHE A 141 0.18 8.04 15.55
N PHE A 142 -1.10 8.16 15.86
CA PHE A 142 -1.71 7.70 17.11
C PHE A 142 -3.16 7.27 16.87
N MET A 143 -3.67 6.41 17.76
CA MET A 143 -5.05 5.93 17.65
C MET A 143 -6.02 7.10 17.88
N SER A 144 -7.03 7.21 17.01
CA SER A 144 -8.19 8.05 17.31
C SER A 144 -8.97 7.37 18.43
N MET A 145 -9.04 7.99 19.61
CA MET A 145 -10.03 7.62 20.63
C MET A 145 -11.45 7.80 20.10
#